data_AF-A0A969TT18-F1
#
_entry.id   AF-A0A969TT18-F1
#
_cell.length_a   1.000
_cell.length_b   1.000
_cell.length_c   1.000
_cell.angle_alpha   90.00
_cell.angle_beta   90.00
_cell.angle_gamma   90.00
#
_symmetry.space_group_name_H-M   'P 1'
#
loop_
_entity.id
_entity.type
_entity.pdbx_description
1 polymer ?
#
loop_
_entity_poly.entity_id
_entity_poly.type
_entity_poly.pdbx_seq_one_letter_code
_entity_poly.pdbx_strand_id
1 'polypeptide(L)'
;MREIKFRAWDKDLKKWLGWETVSQCAIGEFVDDVRFELVQYTGLKDKNGVEIYGGDIFRDNSINQIYKVIWFKEGFRVEVDGMILSFDETLTDGKCEVIGNVWENPELLERDA
;
A
#
# COMPACT_ATOMS: atom_id res chain seq x y z
N MET A 1 5.32 -18.86 7.03
CA MET A 1 5.03 -17.75 7.98
C MET A 1 5.19 -16.46 7.20
N ARG A 2 4.20 -15.56 7.19
CA ARG A 2 4.29 -14.30 6.44
C ARG A 2 5.24 -13.33 7.17
N GLU A 3 6.05 -12.60 6.42
CA GLU A 3 6.85 -11.51 6.99
C GLU A 3 5.92 -10.38 7.50
N ILE A 4 6.25 -9.86 8.68
CA ILE A 4 5.56 -8.72 9.28
C ILE A 4 6.51 -7.53 9.22
N LYS A 5 6.17 -6.55 8.38
CA LYS A 5 6.89 -5.29 8.22
C LYS A 5 5.90 -4.14 8.19
N PHE A 6 6.40 -2.96 8.54
CA PHE A 6 5.64 -1.71 8.51
C PHE A 6 6.50 -0.59 7.93
N ARG A 7 5.84 0.41 7.35
CA ARG A 7 6.43 1.71 7.05
C ARG A 7 5.49 2.79 7.58
N ALA A 8 6.00 3.97 7.88
CA ALA A 8 5.21 5.08 8.38
C ALA A 8 5.32 6.30 7.46
N TRP A 9 4.19 6.88 7.10
CA TRP A 9 4.16 8.17 6.42
C TRP A 9 4.23 9.29 7.45
N ASP A 10 5.24 10.15 7.34
CA ASP A 10 5.35 11.36 8.15
C ASP A 10 4.56 12.50 7.47
N LYS A 11 3.42 12.89 8.04
CA LYS A 11 2.52 13.89 7.44
C LYS A 11 3.11 15.30 7.40
N ASP A 12 4.05 15.60 8.30
CA ASP A 12 4.72 16.90 8.40
C ASP A 12 5.87 17.00 7.40
N LEU A 13 6.72 15.96 7.36
CA LEU A 13 7.89 15.93 6.49
C LEU A 13 7.58 15.43 5.07
N LYS A 14 6.37 14.91 4.84
CA LYS A 14 5.93 14.33 3.57
C LYS A 14 6.92 13.30 3.03
N LYS A 15 7.31 12.34 3.89
CA LYS A 15 8.26 11.29 3.55
C LYS A 15 7.94 9.98 4.25
N TRP A 16 8.41 8.88 3.67
CA TRP A 16 8.33 7.56 4.28
C TRP A 16 9.49 7.28 5.24
N LEU A 17 9.15 6.71 6.38
CA LEU A 17 10.06 5.98 7.26
C LEU A 17 9.92 4.49 6.95
N GLY A 18 10.98 3.88 6.42
CA GLY A 18 11.00 2.47 6.05
C GLY A 18 11.12 1.52 7.25
N TRP A 19 11.02 0.22 6.98
CA TRP A 19 11.05 -0.82 8.00
C TRP A 19 12.30 -0.77 8.89
N GLU A 20 13.46 -0.45 8.33
CA GLU A 20 14.72 -0.32 9.09
C GLU A 20 14.65 0.74 10.19
N THR A 21 13.87 1.81 9.98
CA THR A 21 13.65 2.86 10.99
C THR A 21 12.53 2.46 11.92
N VAL A 22 11.39 2.03 11.37
CA VAL A 22 10.19 1.70 12.16
C VAL A 22 10.44 0.54 13.12
N SER A 23 11.24 -0.46 12.74
CA SER A 23 11.55 -1.63 13.57
C SER A 23 12.46 -1.35 14.76
N GLN A 24 13.12 -0.19 14.80
CA GLN A 24 13.97 0.23 15.92
C GLN A 24 13.22 1.02 17.00
N CYS A 25 11.97 1.40 16.72
CA CYS A 25 11.11 2.16 17.61
C CYS A 25 9.99 1.29 18.19
N ALA A 26 9.39 1.73 19.29
CA ALA A 26 8.17 1.09 19.78
C ALA A 26 7.04 1.41 18.80
N ILE A 27 6.32 0.38 18.32
CA ILE A 27 5.26 0.58 17.32
C ILE A 27 4.16 1.55 17.81
N GLY A 28 3.93 1.61 19.13
CA GLY A 28 3.01 2.57 19.76
C GLY A 28 3.36 4.03 19.50
N GLU A 29 4.63 4.37 19.30
CA GLU A 29 5.05 5.74 18.97
C GLU A 29 4.47 6.24 17.63
N PHE A 30 4.21 5.33 16.69
CA PHE A 30 3.58 5.68 15.41
C PHE A 30 2.06 5.57 15.45
N VAL A 31 1.50 4.71 16.30
CA VAL A 31 0.06 4.49 16.41
C VAL A 31 -0.61 5.61 17.21
N ASP A 32 0.04 6.08 18.28
CA ASP A 32 -0.51 7.07 19.19
C ASP A 32 -0.31 8.51 18.71
N ASP A 33 0.57 8.72 17.73
CA ASP A 33 0.86 10.05 17.15
C ASP A 33 0.16 10.23 15.80
N VAL A 34 -0.80 11.16 15.76
CA VAL A 34 -1.58 11.53 14.57
C VAL A 34 -0.74 12.02 13.40
N ARG A 35 0.50 12.47 13.66
CA ARG A 35 1.47 12.87 12.63
C ARG A 35 1.83 11.72 11.70
N PHE A 36 1.82 10.50 12.20
CA PHE A 36 2.21 9.34 11.41
C PHE A 36 0.99 8.62 10.84
N GLU A 37 1.18 7.99 9.69
CA GLU A 37 0.28 6.95 9.19
C GLU A 37 1.07 5.66 9.06
N LEU A 38 0.85 4.73 10.00
CA LEU A 38 1.53 3.44 10.02
C LEU A 38 0.82 2.45 9.12
N VAL A 39 1.51 1.92 8.12
CA VAL A 39 0.93 0.96 7.16
C VAL A 39 1.73 -0.33 7.13
N GLN A 40 1.02 -1.44 6.98
CA GLN A 40 1.60 -2.77 7.03
C GLN A 40 1.90 -3.30 5.62
N TYR A 41 3.01 -4.03 5.50
CA TYR A 41 3.36 -4.84 4.34
C TYR A 41 2.34 -5.96 4.14
N THR A 42 1.88 -6.14 2.90
CA THR A 42 0.86 -7.14 2.55
C THR A 42 1.39 -8.58 2.54
N GLY A 43 2.71 -8.75 2.42
CA GLY A 43 3.33 -10.05 2.12
C GLY A 43 3.58 -10.29 0.63
N LEU A 44 3.07 -9.42 -0.25
CA LEU A 44 3.16 -9.57 -1.70
C LEU A 44 4.07 -8.53 -2.34
N LYS A 45 4.64 -8.88 -3.49
CA LYS A 45 5.50 -8.00 -4.30
C LYS A 45 4.90 -7.84 -5.69
N ASP A 46 5.17 -6.69 -6.31
CA ASP A 46 4.81 -6.46 -7.71
C ASP A 46 5.80 -7.15 -8.68
N LYS A 47 5.59 -6.97 -9.99
CA LYS A 47 6.44 -7.56 -11.04
C LYS A 47 7.92 -7.13 -10.96
N ASN A 48 8.21 -5.98 -10.34
CA ASN A 48 9.55 -5.42 -10.20
C ASN A 48 10.20 -5.83 -8.86
N GLY A 49 9.51 -6.64 -8.05
CA GLY A 49 9.98 -7.06 -6.72
C GLY A 49 9.76 -6.00 -5.64
N VAL A 50 8.99 -4.94 -5.92
CA VAL A 50 8.63 -3.90 -4.95
C VAL A 50 7.59 -4.47 -3.98
N GLU A 51 7.86 -4.35 -2.69
CA GLU A 51 6.93 -4.74 -1.63
C GLU A 51 5.65 -3.89 -1.66
N ILE A 52 4.48 -4.53 -1.60
CA ILE A 52 3.19 -3.85 -1.62
C ILE A 52 2.67 -3.67 -0.19
N TYR A 53 2.30 -2.44 0.16
CA TYR A 53 1.79 -2.03 1.47
C TYR A 53 0.32 -1.59 1.38
N GLY A 54 -0.35 -1.52 2.54
CA GLY A 54 -1.66 -0.87 2.63
C GLY A 54 -1.61 0.57 2.12
N GLY A 55 -2.57 0.95 1.28
CA GLY A 55 -2.66 2.27 0.64
C GLY A 55 -1.81 2.44 -0.62
N ASP A 56 -1.07 1.41 -1.06
CA ASP A 56 -0.41 1.45 -2.37
C ASP A 56 -1.44 1.40 -3.51
N ILE A 57 -1.06 2.04 -4.62
CA ILE A 57 -1.80 2.07 -5.87
C ILE A 57 -0.95 1.34 -6.91
N PHE A 58 -1.52 0.32 -7.54
CA PHE A 58 -0.84 -0.42 -8.59
C PHE A 58 -1.69 -0.51 -9.86
N ARG A 59 -1.01 -0.69 -10.99
CA ARG A 59 -1.63 -0.85 -12.30
C ARG A 59 -1.42 -2.26 -12.82
N ASP A 60 -2.49 -2.93 -13.22
CA ASP A 60 -2.41 -4.10 -14.09
C ASP A 60 -2.21 -3.63 -15.54
N ASN A 61 -1.02 -3.87 -16.07
CA ASN A 61 -0.66 -3.43 -17.42
C ASN A 61 -1.35 -4.23 -18.53
N SER A 62 -1.91 -5.40 -18.23
CA SER A 62 -2.59 -6.26 -19.21
C SER A 62 -4.00 -5.78 -19.56
N ILE A 63 -4.68 -5.16 -18.60
CA ILE A 63 -6.05 -4.63 -18.75
C ILE A 63 -6.12 -3.11 -18.52
N ASN A 64 -4.98 -2.46 -18.29
CA ASN A 64 -4.86 -1.03 -17.98
C ASN A 64 -5.78 -0.57 -16.84
N GLN A 65 -5.87 -1.38 -15.77
CA GLN A 65 -6.72 -1.13 -14.61
C GLN A 65 -5.86 -0.67 -13.42
N ILE A 66 -6.35 0.34 -12.70
CA ILE A 66 -5.75 0.81 -11.45
C ILE A 66 -6.51 0.23 -10.25
N TYR A 67 -5.75 -0.18 -9.25
CA TYR A 67 -6.25 -0.74 -7.99
C TYR A 67 -5.62 -0.01 -6.81
N LYS A 68 -6.40 0.19 -5.75
CA LYS A 68 -5.94 0.72 -4.45
C LYS A 68 -5.97 -0.38 -3.41
N VAL A 69 -4.85 -0.64 -2.74
CA VAL A 69 -4.77 -1.63 -1.65
C VAL A 69 -5.41 -1.07 -0.39
N ILE A 70 -6.38 -1.78 0.16
CA ILE A 70 -7.08 -1.38 1.39
C ILE A 70 -7.07 -2.51 2.42
N TRP A 71 -7.18 -2.15 3.70
CA TRP A 71 -7.59 -3.10 4.73
C TRP A 71 -9.11 -3.09 4.83
N PHE A 72 -9.75 -4.23 4.59
CA PHE A 72 -11.21 -4.34 4.68
C PHE A 72 -11.63 -5.59 5.43
N LYS A 73 -12.39 -5.39 6.52
CA LYS A 73 -12.76 -6.41 7.51
C LYS A 73 -11.51 -7.04 8.15
N GLU A 74 -11.06 -8.16 7.60
CA GLU A 74 -10.09 -9.07 8.22
C GLU A 74 -8.85 -9.29 7.35
N GLY A 75 -8.67 -8.50 6.29
CA GLY A 75 -7.45 -8.60 5.50
C GLY A 75 -7.35 -7.58 4.38
N PHE A 76 -6.23 -7.66 3.66
CA PHE A 76 -5.99 -6.83 2.49
C PHE A 76 -6.96 -7.19 1.37
N ARG A 77 -7.46 -6.16 0.71
CA ARG A 77 -8.32 -6.19 -0.47
C ARG A 77 -7.86 -5.12 -1.44
N VAL A 78 -8.42 -5.13 -2.64
CA VAL A 78 -8.23 -4.03 -3.58
C VAL A 78 -9.55 -3.36 -3.86
N GLU A 79 -9.52 -2.04 -3.94
CA GLU A 79 -10.63 -1.22 -4.39
C GLU A 79 -10.38 -0.80 -5.84
N VAL A 80 -11.40 -0.94 -6.66
CA VAL A 80 -11.43 -0.50 -8.05
C VAL A 80 -12.83 0.00 -8.38
N ASP A 81 -12.97 1.24 -8.84
CA ASP A 81 -14.26 1.79 -9.27
C ASP A 81 -15.40 1.66 -8.24
N GLY A 82 -15.06 1.77 -6.95
CA GLY A 82 -16.00 1.60 -5.82
C GLY A 82 -16.35 0.15 -5.49
N MET A 83 -15.80 -0.83 -6.20
CA MET A 83 -15.90 -2.26 -5.91
C MET A 83 -14.71 -2.72 -5.07
N ILE A 84 -14.96 -3.65 -4.14
CA ILE A 84 -13.93 -4.29 -3.33
C ILE A 84 -13.75 -5.73 -3.81
N LEU A 85 -12.53 -6.09 -4.22
CA LEU A 85 -12.19 -7.41 -4.75
C LEU A 85 -11.16 -8.12 -3.85
N SER A 86 -11.02 -9.43 -4.04
CA SER A 86 -9.96 -10.21 -3.40
C SER A 86 -8.58 -9.69 -3.81
N PHE A 87 -7.62 -9.84 -2.89
CA PHE A 87 -6.23 -9.50 -3.12
C PHE A 87 -5.35 -10.68 -2.72
N ASP A 88 -4.68 -11.25 -3.71
CA ASP A 88 -3.82 -12.41 -3.58
C ASP A 88 -2.72 -12.41 -4.67
N GLU A 89 -1.83 -13.39 -4.61
CA GLU A 89 -0.68 -13.52 -5.52
C GLU A 89 -1.08 -13.54 -7.00
N THR A 90 -2.27 -14.05 -7.35
CA THR A 90 -2.70 -14.16 -8.76
C THR A 90 -2.93 -12.80 -9.40
N LEU A 91 -3.27 -11.79 -8.58
CA LEU A 91 -3.43 -10.42 -9.04
C LEU A 91 -2.07 -9.76 -9.28
N THR A 92 -1.06 -10.10 -8.48
CA THR A 92 0.28 -9.48 -8.53
C THR A 92 1.25 -10.20 -9.46
N ASP A 93 0.98 -11.44 -9.85
CA ASP A 93 1.87 -12.33 -10.61
C ASP A 93 2.25 -11.75 -12.00
N GLY A 94 3.37 -11.02 -12.04
CA GLY A 94 4.05 -10.55 -13.25
C GLY A 94 3.36 -9.42 -14.04
N LYS A 95 2.14 -9.01 -13.67
CA LYS A 95 1.33 -8.05 -14.45
C LYS A 95 1.23 -6.67 -13.82
N CYS A 96 1.30 -6.64 -12.50
CA CYS A 96 1.06 -5.44 -11.72
C CYS A 96 2.35 -4.72 -11.38
N GLU A 97 2.26 -3.39 -11.34
CA GLU A 97 3.35 -2.49 -10.97
C GLU A 97 2.81 -1.45 -10.00
N VAL A 98 3.49 -1.26 -8.87
CA VAL A 98 3.17 -0.16 -7.96
C VAL A 98 3.51 1.15 -8.66
N ILE A 99 2.51 2.02 -8.81
CA ILE A 99 2.64 3.31 -9.51
C ILE A 99 2.55 4.51 -8.56
N GLY A 100 2.25 4.28 -7.29
CA GLY A 100 2.15 5.33 -6.28
C GLY A 100 1.43 4.84 -5.03
N ASN A 101 1.01 5.77 -4.19
CA ASN A 101 0.19 5.50 -3.01
C ASN A 101 -0.73 6.69 -2.71
N VAL A 102 -1.72 6.49 -1.82
CA VAL A 102 -2.74 7.51 -1.52
C VAL A 102 -2.22 8.78 -0.83
N TRP A 103 -0.98 8.80 -0.35
CA TRP A 103 -0.40 9.97 0.33
C TRP A 103 0.45 10.83 -0.60
N GLU A 104 1.27 10.19 -1.44
CA GLU A 104 2.15 10.86 -2.40
C GLU A 104 1.47 11.14 -3.74
N ASN A 105 0.49 10.31 -4.12
CA ASN A 105 -0.13 10.32 -5.44
C ASN A 105 -1.66 10.23 -5.38
N PRO A 106 -2.35 11.11 -4.63
CA PRO A 106 -3.82 11.09 -4.58
C PRO A 106 -4.47 11.28 -5.95
N GLU A 107 -3.81 11.99 -6.87
CA GLU A 107 -4.27 12.26 -8.23
C GLU A 107 -4.46 10.99 -9.08
N LEU A 108 -3.78 9.88 -8.74
CA LEU A 108 -3.91 8.62 -9.47
C LEU A 108 -5.29 7.97 -9.31
N LEU A 109 -6.11 8.47 -8.39
CA LEU A 109 -7.48 7.99 -8.14
C LEU A 109 -8.55 8.94 -8.71
N GLU A 110 -8.16 10.11 -9.20
CA GLU A 110 -9.06 11.03 -9.86
C GLU A 110 -9.37 10.49 -11.26
N ARG A 111 -10.65 10.32 -11.57
CA ARG A 111 -11.06 10.01 -12.95
C ARG A 111 -10.97 11.29 -13.77
N ASP A 112 -10.31 11.23 -14.92
CA ASP A 112 -10.46 12.28 -15.93
C ASP A 112 -11.96 12.49 -16.19
N ALA A 113 -12.45 13.69 -15.90
CA ALA A 113 -13.87 14.06 -15.98
C ALA A 113 -14.37 14.15 -17.43
#